data_AF-A0AAD5QPT7-F1
#
_entry.id   AF-A0AAD5QPT7-F1
#
_cell.length_a   1.000
_cell.length_b   1.000
_cell.length_c   1.000
_cell.angle_alpha   90.00
_cell.angle_beta   90.00
_cell.angle_gamma   90.00
#
_symmetry.space_group_name_H-M   'P 1'
#
loop_
_entity.id
_entity.type
_entity.pdbx_description
1 polymer ?
#
loop_
_entity_poly.entity_id
_entity_poly.type
_entity_poly.pdbx_seq_one_letter_code
_entity_poly.pdbx_strand_id
1 'polypeptide(L)'
;MIFGRFTLFRSQISYGDWLRTHWQRSLRDDIANELVALDITPTLFETELEPYAKVIVDWIQTHIPGGESYHPLSASTHLSRVHDIEETIWSPQLGMKGKIDVTMEVRILVNRLL
;
A
#
# COMPACT_ATOMS: atom_id res chain seq x y z
N MET A 1 -4.03 -6.24 -11.00
CA MET A 1 -2.76 -6.04 -11.76
C MET A 1 -2.11 -4.71 -11.33
N ILE A 2 -1.73 -4.58 -10.05
CA ILE A 2 -1.33 -3.29 -9.45
C ILE A 2 0.21 -3.19 -9.30
N PHE A 3 0.91 -4.30 -9.03
CA PHE A 3 2.37 -4.27 -8.80
C PHE A 3 3.28 -4.31 -10.03
N GLY A 4 2.79 -4.76 -11.19
CA GLY A 4 3.54 -4.61 -12.45
C GLY A 4 3.80 -3.15 -12.82
N ARG A 5 3.07 -2.20 -12.22
CA ARG A 5 3.26 -0.75 -12.38
C ARG A 5 4.17 -0.13 -11.32
N PHE A 6 4.30 -0.70 -10.12
CA PHE A 6 5.15 -0.11 -9.08
C PHE A 6 6.64 -0.12 -9.45
N THR A 7 7.10 -1.08 -10.26
CA THR A 7 8.48 -1.12 -10.78
C THR A 7 8.75 -0.15 -11.94
N LEU A 8 7.72 0.50 -12.51
CA LEU A 8 7.83 1.31 -13.73
C LEU A 8 7.67 2.83 -13.51
N PHE A 9 7.37 3.30 -12.31
CA PHE A 9 7.20 4.73 -12.01
C PHE A 9 8.46 5.37 -11.42
N ARG A 10 9.62 5.16 -12.06
CA ARG A 10 10.89 5.78 -11.65
C ARG A 10 11.12 7.19 -12.18
N SER A 11 10.19 7.79 -12.91
CA SER A 11 10.40 9.14 -13.46
C SER A 11 9.11 9.94 -13.59
N GLN A 12 9.10 11.09 -12.90
CA GLN A 12 8.29 12.31 -13.13
C GLN A 12 6.99 12.56 -12.33
N ILE A 13 6.45 11.64 -11.54
CA ILE A 13 5.23 11.91 -10.74
C ILE A 13 5.50 11.64 -9.26
N SER A 14 5.24 12.62 -8.39
CA SER A 14 5.27 12.43 -6.93
C SER A 14 4.29 11.32 -6.55
N TYR A 15 4.62 10.43 -5.61
CA TYR A 15 3.69 9.39 -5.16
C TYR A 15 2.34 9.97 -4.68
N GLY A 16 2.32 11.22 -4.18
CA GLY A 16 1.08 11.92 -3.83
C GLY A 16 0.20 12.25 -5.04
N ASP A 17 0.81 12.73 -6.13
CA ASP A 17 0.09 13.00 -7.39
C ASP A 17 -0.44 11.70 -8.01
N TRP A 18 0.32 10.61 -7.88
CA TRP A 18 -0.12 9.29 -8.32
C TRP A 18 -1.34 8.81 -7.52
N LEU A 19 -1.30 8.89 -6.18
CA LEU A 19 -2.42 8.51 -5.30
C LEU A 19 -3.68 9.32 -5.62
N ARG A 20 -3.54 10.64 -5.76
CA ARG A 20 -4.63 11.54 -6.15
C ARG A 20 -5.21 11.17 -7.51
N THR A 21 -4.35 10.92 -8.49
CA THR A 21 -4.79 10.51 -9.84
C THR A 21 -5.53 9.17 -9.80
N HIS A 22 -5.05 8.21 -9.01
CA HIS A 22 -5.67 6.91 -8.87
C HIS A 22 -7.04 7.00 -8.19
N TRP A 23 -7.14 7.81 -7.12
CA TRP A 23 -8.42 8.14 -6.49
C TRP A 23 -9.41 8.72 -7.51
N GLN A 24 -9.03 9.79 -8.21
CA GLN A 24 -9.92 10.53 -9.11
C GLN A 24 -10.37 9.74 -10.33
N ARG A 25 -9.53 8.83 -10.85
CA ARG A 25 -9.78 8.11 -12.11
C ARG A 25 -10.26 6.68 -11.93
N SER A 26 -10.18 6.12 -10.73
CA SER A 26 -10.47 4.70 -10.51
C SER A 26 -11.43 4.50 -9.36
N LEU A 27 -11.10 5.02 -8.16
CA LEU A 27 -11.85 4.68 -6.95
C LEU A 27 -13.08 5.55 -6.73
N ARG A 28 -13.06 6.80 -7.22
CA ARG A 28 -14.15 7.75 -6.97
C ARG A 28 -15.50 7.25 -7.47
N ASP A 29 -15.54 6.66 -8.66
CA ASP A 29 -16.77 6.17 -9.26
C ASP A 29 -17.27 4.90 -8.54
N ASP A 30 -16.36 4.06 -8.07
CA ASP A 30 -16.66 2.83 -7.33
C ASP A 30 -17.34 3.10 -5.98
N ILE A 31 -17.07 4.27 -5.36
CA ILE A 31 -17.64 4.64 -4.05
C ILE A 31 -18.63 5.82 -4.11
N ALA A 32 -19.06 6.21 -5.32
CA ALA A 32 -19.88 7.41 -5.50
C ALA A 32 -21.22 7.33 -4.75
N ASN A 33 -21.84 6.15 -4.70
CA ASN A 33 -23.10 5.95 -4.00
C ASN A 33 -22.93 6.12 -2.49
N GLU A 34 -21.81 5.64 -1.93
CA GLU A 34 -21.44 5.76 -0.53
C GLU A 34 -21.18 7.22 -0.16
N LEU A 35 -20.49 7.97 -1.03
CA LEU A 35 -20.29 9.41 -0.84
C LEU A 35 -21.62 10.17 -0.77
N VAL A 36 -22.55 9.87 -1.69
CA VAL A 36 -23.90 10.46 -1.69
C VAL A 36 -24.68 10.07 -0.44
N ALA A 37 -24.64 8.80 -0.06
CA ALA A 37 -25.35 8.31 1.12
C ALA A 37 -24.87 8.95 2.43
N LEU A 38 -23.60 9.36 2.48
CA LEU A 38 -22.97 10.01 3.63
C LEU A 38 -23.00 11.55 3.56
N ASP A 39 -23.59 12.15 2.52
CA ASP A 39 -23.54 13.60 2.24
C ASP A 39 -22.11 14.16 2.21
N ILE A 40 -21.17 13.37 1.68
CA ILE A 40 -19.75 13.73 1.57
C ILE A 40 -19.46 14.16 0.13
N THR A 41 -18.98 15.39 -0.03
CA THR A 41 -18.49 15.85 -1.33
C THR A 41 -17.13 15.23 -1.66
N PRO A 42 -16.80 14.98 -2.94
CA PRO A 42 -15.48 14.50 -3.34
C PRO A 42 -14.33 15.41 -2.86
N THR A 43 -14.54 16.72 -2.84
CA THR A 43 -13.54 17.68 -2.34
C THR A 43 -13.30 17.53 -0.84
N LEU A 44 -14.37 17.33 -0.06
CA LEU A 44 -14.25 17.05 1.38
C LEU A 44 -13.50 15.73 1.58
N PHE A 45 -13.87 14.68 0.86
CA PHE A 45 -13.18 13.39 0.93
C PHE A 45 -11.69 13.49 0.58
N GLU A 46 -11.33 14.21 -0.49
CA GLU A 46 -9.93 14.46 -0.86
C GLU A 46 -9.17 15.21 0.25
N THR A 47 -9.81 16.18 0.90
CA THR A 47 -9.22 16.93 2.02
C THR A 47 -8.92 16.01 3.20
N GLU A 48 -9.85 15.10 3.52
CA GLU A 48 -9.67 14.10 4.58
C GLU A 48 -8.65 13.01 4.22
N LEU A 49 -8.47 12.72 2.92
CA LEU A 49 -7.54 11.70 2.43
C LEU A 49 -6.08 12.18 2.39
N GLU A 50 -5.85 13.47 2.20
CA GLU A 50 -4.51 14.07 2.01
C GLU A 50 -3.51 13.72 3.13
N PRO A 51 -3.87 13.77 4.44
CA PRO A 51 -2.94 13.38 5.51
C PRO A 51 -2.50 11.91 5.41
N TYR A 52 -3.40 11.02 4.99
CA TYR A 52 -3.08 9.60 4.79
C TYR A 52 -2.21 9.38 3.57
N ALA A 53 -2.48 10.11 2.48
CA ALA A 53 -1.66 10.04 1.27
C ALA A 53 -0.20 10.35 1.61
N LYS A 54 0.05 11.41 2.39
CA LYS A 54 1.40 11.73 2.86
C LYS A 54 2.06 10.60 3.65
N VAL A 55 1.35 10.04 4.64
CA VAL A 55 1.86 8.93 5.46
C VAL A 55 2.17 7.70 4.61
N ILE A 56 1.33 7.38 3.62
CA ILE A 56 1.54 6.26 2.70
C ILE A 56 2.79 6.49 1.85
N VAL A 57 2.96 7.69 1.29
CA VAL A 57 4.15 8.05 0.52
C VAL A 57 5.42 7.90 1.36
N ASP A 58 5.43 8.50 2.55
CA ASP A 58 6.57 8.44 3.45
C ASP A 58 6.89 6.97 3.81
N TRP A 59 5.88 6.17 4.12
CA TRP A 59 6.06 4.75 4.43
C TRP A 59 6.65 3.95 3.25
N ILE A 60 6.16 4.16 2.03
CA ILE A 60 6.68 3.51 0.82
C ILE A 60 8.14 3.91 0.59
N GLN A 61 8.44 5.20 0.68
CA GLN A 61 9.80 5.71 0.47
C GLN A 61 10.79 5.17 1.50
N THR A 62 10.35 4.94 2.74
CA THR A 62 11.21 4.42 3.80
C THR A 62 11.37 2.90 3.75
N HIS A 63 10.32 2.13 3.48
CA HIS A 63 10.33 0.69 3.75
C HIS A 63 10.36 -0.19 2.50
N ILE A 64 10.05 0.35 1.32
CA ILE A 64 10.05 -0.42 0.07
C ILE A 64 11.39 -0.23 -0.65
N PRO A 65 12.09 -1.31 -1.04
CA PRO A 65 13.36 -1.20 -1.78
C PRO A 65 13.21 -0.34 -3.03
N GLY A 66 14.06 0.69 -3.13
CA GLY A 66 14.03 1.66 -4.24
C GLY A 66 13.34 2.99 -3.92
N GLY A 67 12.82 3.17 -2.71
CA GLY A 67 12.43 4.48 -2.19
C GLY A 67 13.63 5.41 -1.95
N GLU A 68 13.42 6.72 -2.05
CA GLU A 68 14.48 7.73 -1.90
C GLU A 68 15.11 7.73 -0.49
N SER A 69 14.27 7.49 0.52
CA SER A 69 14.65 7.46 1.94
C SER A 69 14.73 6.04 2.48
N TYR A 70 15.01 5.06 1.62
CA TYR A 70 14.91 3.65 2.00
C TYR A 70 15.88 3.31 3.12
N HIS A 71 15.31 2.84 4.23
CA HIS A 71 16.04 2.33 5.37
C HIS A 71 15.46 0.97 5.80
N PRO A 72 16.32 -0.01 6.10
CA PRO A 72 15.88 -1.29 6.66
C PRO A 72 15.03 -1.12 7.93
N LEU A 73 14.04 -2.00 8.13
CA LEU A 73 13.25 -2.05 9.38
C LEU A 73 14.17 -2.28 10.60
N SER A 74 15.23 -3.05 10.40
CA SER A 74 16.38 -3.16 11.29
C SER A 74 17.62 -3.54 10.48
N ALA A 75 18.81 -3.50 11.07
CA ALA A 75 20.05 -3.92 10.40
C ALA A 75 19.98 -5.34 9.80
N SER A 76 19.06 -6.18 10.29
CA SER A 76 18.86 -7.54 9.82
C SER A 76 17.54 -7.77 9.08
N THR A 77 16.58 -6.83 9.05
CA THR A 77 15.23 -7.11 8.55
C THR A 77 14.82 -6.12 7.47
N HIS A 78 14.42 -6.64 6.31
CA HIS A 78 14.06 -5.85 5.15
C HIS A 78 12.78 -6.37 4.51
N LEU A 79 11.86 -5.46 4.18
CA LEU A 79 10.79 -5.80 3.24
C LEU A 79 11.41 -5.92 1.85
N SER A 80 11.03 -6.95 1.09
CA SER A 80 11.63 -7.21 -0.21
C SER A 80 10.64 -7.09 -1.36
N ARG A 81 9.42 -7.61 -1.21
CA ARG A 81 8.34 -7.47 -2.19
C ARG A 81 6.97 -7.72 -1.58
N VAL A 82 5.94 -7.31 -2.32
CA VAL A 82 4.56 -7.74 -2.09
C VAL A 82 4.29 -9.00 -2.92
N HIS A 83 3.72 -10.02 -2.29
CA HIS A 83 3.36 -11.29 -2.92
C HIS A 83 1.91 -11.30 -3.41
N ASP A 84 0.98 -10.88 -2.55
CA ASP A 84 -0.44 -10.86 -2.85
C ASP A 84 -1.15 -9.70 -2.14
N ILE A 85 -2.35 -9.34 -2.61
CA ILE A 85 -3.24 -8.34 -2.01
C ILE A 85 -4.63 -8.95 -1.90
N GLU A 86 -5.33 -8.68 -0.81
CA GLU A 86 -6.71 -9.13 -0.59
C GLU A 86 -6.84 -10.67 -0.64
N GLU A 87 -5.82 -11.38 -0.15
CA GLU A 87 -5.74 -12.85 -0.14
C GLU A 87 -6.83 -13.41 0.79
N THR A 88 -7.67 -14.29 0.26
CA THR A 88 -8.71 -14.96 1.06
C THR A 88 -8.21 -16.30 1.57
N ILE A 89 -8.19 -16.46 2.90
CA ILE A 89 -7.83 -17.72 3.54
C ILE A 89 -9.07 -18.36 4.12
N TRP A 90 -9.25 -19.63 3.80
CA TRP A 90 -10.21 -20.49 4.47
C TRP A 90 -9.51 -21.76 4.95
N SER A 91 -9.48 -21.96 6.27
CA SER A 91 -8.92 -23.15 6.90
C SER A 91 -10.01 -23.86 7.70
N PRO A 92 -10.72 -24.84 7.09
CA PRO A 92 -11.75 -25.62 7.75
C PRO A 92 -11.23 -26.39 8.98
N GLN A 93 -9.97 -26.83 8.95
CA GLN A 93 -9.34 -27.57 10.05
C GLN A 93 -9.18 -26.72 11.31
N LEU A 94 -9.02 -25.40 11.15
CA LEU A 94 -8.93 -24.45 12.25
C LEU A 94 -10.27 -23.75 12.52
N GLY A 95 -11.31 -24.03 11.72
CA GLY A 95 -12.59 -23.31 11.79
C GLY A 95 -12.47 -21.82 11.45
N MET A 96 -11.44 -21.42 10.70
CA MET A 96 -11.15 -20.01 10.43
C MET A 96 -11.38 -19.65 8.96
N LYS A 97 -11.93 -18.45 8.74
CA LYS A 97 -11.98 -17.78 7.45
C LYS A 97 -11.63 -16.31 7.66
N GLY A 98 -10.77 -15.78 6.79
CA GLY A 98 -10.31 -14.39 6.89
C GLY A 98 -9.76 -13.87 5.57
N LYS A 99 -9.42 -12.58 5.58
CA LYS A 99 -8.80 -11.89 4.46
C LYS A 99 -7.50 -11.27 4.96
N ILE A 100 -6.42 -11.44 4.19
CA ILE A 100 -5.15 -10.76 4.42
C ILE A 100 -5.10 -9.61 3.42
N ASP A 101 -5.05 -8.38 3.93
CA ASP A 101 -5.03 -7.18 3.08
C ASP A 101 -3.79 -7.16 2.17
N VAL A 102 -2.62 -7.48 2.73
CA VAL A 102 -1.35 -7.54 1.98
C VAL A 102 -0.46 -8.66 2.52
N THR A 103 0.01 -9.53 1.61
CA THR A 103 1.02 -10.55 1.92
C THR A 103 2.39 -10.05 1.45
N MET A 104 3.36 -9.90 2.36
CA MET A 104 4.69 -9.32 2.07
C MET A 104 5.83 -10.31 2.34
N GLU A 105 6.88 -10.29 1.49
CA GLU A 105 8.13 -11.02 1.71
C GLU A 105 9.07 -10.19 2.60
N VAL A 106 9.45 -10.77 3.73
CA VAL A 106 10.43 -10.19 4.66
C VAL A 106 11.72 -11.01 4.61
N ARG A 107 12.86 -10.35 4.41
CA ARG A 107 14.19 -10.96 4.47
C ARG A 107 14.81 -10.68 5.82
N ILE A 108 15.22 -11.74 6.51
CA ILE A 108 15.88 -11.69 7.81
C ILE A 108 17.32 -12.19 7.67
N LEU A 109 18.29 -11.31 7.88
CA LEU A 109 19.72 -11.62 7.92
C LEU A 109 20.10 -12.06 9.32
N VAL A 110 20.40 -13.35 9.48
CA VAL A 110 20.90 -13.88 10.76
C VAL A 110 22.41 -13.88 10.71
N ASN A 111 23.04 -12.98 11.48
CA ASN A 111 24.48 -13.07 11.75
C ASN A 111 24.72 -14.28 12.66
N ARG A 112 25.09 -15.41 12.07
CA ARG A 112 25.67 -16.51 12.83
C ARG A 112 27.10 -16.12 13.19
N LEU A 113 27.30 -15.69 14.44
CA LEU A 113 28.63 -15.68 15.04
C LEU A 113 29.07 -17.15 15.13
N LEU A 114 30.03 -17.53 14.28
CA LEU A 114 30.83 -18.75 14.44
C LEU A 114 32.01 -18.43 15.36
#